data_AF-A0A7V6DDM6-F1
#
_entry.id   AF-A0A7V6DDM6-F1
#
_cell.length_a   1.000
_cell.length_b   1.000
_cell.length_c   1.000
_cell.angle_alpha   90.00
_cell.angle_beta   90.00
_cell.angle_gamma   90.00
#
_symmetry.space_group_name_H-M   'P 1'
#
loop_
_entity.id
_entity.type
_entity.pdbx_description
1 polymer ?
#
loop_
_entity_poly.entity_id
_entity_poly.type
_entity_poly.pdbx_seq_one_letter_code
_entity_poly.pdbx_strand_id
1 'polypeptide(L)'
;MIAEKHPTASKPDYHRVKVLATVLASLCILTVALTLGLGHLYMMAIAVAMVPLVSYAVGKRMLTGLSVQRDIVDVAWEGQPVSVNLTVRNDSPLPRYFLQAQETLPDGAQFSEGNGVIPLAIPPHGSQQAHYQVVFGRRGRHRLGPLWF
;
A
#
# COMPACT_ATOMS: atom_id res chain seq x y z
N MET A 1 -11.27 22.63 -33.73
CA MET A 1 -10.51 21.48 -33.22
C MET A 1 -10.79 21.40 -31.73
N ILE A 2 -11.82 20.64 -31.35
CA ILE A 2 -12.42 20.63 -30.01
C ILE A 2 -11.78 19.47 -29.24
N ALA A 3 -11.15 19.77 -28.10
CA ALA A 3 -10.55 18.76 -27.23
C ALA A 3 -11.66 18.04 -26.44
N GLU A 4 -11.85 16.75 -26.73
CA GLU A 4 -12.68 15.84 -25.95
C GLU A 4 -12.08 15.67 -24.55
N LYS A 5 -12.82 16.13 -23.55
CA LYS A 5 -12.48 15.94 -22.14
C LYS A 5 -12.96 14.53 -21.75
N HIS A 6 -12.03 13.57 -21.69
CA HIS A 6 -12.32 12.23 -21.17
C HIS A 6 -12.90 12.33 -19.74
N PRO A 7 -14.08 11.73 -19.47
CA PRO A 7 -14.63 11.68 -18.12
C PRO A 7 -13.78 10.71 -17.28
N THR A 8 -13.11 11.25 -16.26
CA THR A 8 -12.42 10.47 -15.24
C THR A 8 -13.46 9.69 -14.44
N ALA A 9 -13.67 8.43 -14.82
CA ALA A 9 -14.49 7.49 -14.07
C ALA A 9 -13.96 7.41 -12.62
N SER A 10 -14.73 7.94 -11.68
CA SER A 10 -14.49 7.81 -10.25
C SER A 10 -14.53 6.32 -9.88
N LYS A 11 -13.35 5.71 -9.73
CA LYS A 11 -13.18 4.32 -9.33
C LYS A 11 -13.92 4.13 -7.99
N PRO A 12 -14.94 3.25 -7.91
CA PRO A 12 -15.67 3.05 -6.66
C PRO A 12 -14.71 2.65 -5.56
N ASP A 13 -14.87 3.24 -4.37
CA ASP A 13 -13.99 2.99 -3.22
C ASP A 13 -14.35 1.64 -2.57
N TYR A 14 -13.98 0.55 -3.25
CA TYR A 14 -14.34 -0.83 -2.91
C TYR A 14 -13.90 -1.26 -1.51
N HIS A 15 -12.87 -0.61 -0.95
CA HIS A 15 -12.42 -0.87 0.41
C HIS A 15 -13.51 -0.49 1.42
N ARG A 16 -14.17 0.65 1.23
CA ARG A 16 -15.23 1.13 2.14
C ARG A 16 -16.45 0.23 2.09
N VAL A 17 -16.85 -0.20 0.90
CA VAL A 17 -17.99 -1.11 0.70
C VAL A 17 -17.73 -2.46 1.37
N LYS A 18 -16.52 -3.02 1.24
CA LYS A 18 -16.16 -4.29 1.87
C LYS A 18 -16.22 -4.20 3.39
N VAL A 19 -15.65 -3.15 3.99
CA VAL A 19 -15.67 -2.95 5.45
C VAL A 19 -17.10 -2.75 5.96
N LEU A 20 -17.92 -1.99 5.25
CA LEU A 20 -19.31 -1.74 5.63
C LEU A 20 -20.14 -3.03 5.56
N ALA A 21 -19.92 -3.86 4.54
CA ALA A 21 -20.56 -5.16 4.40
C ALA A 21 -20.15 -6.14 5.53
N THR A 22 -18.87 -6.22 5.90
CA THR A 22 -18.43 -7.07 7.02
C THR A 22 -18.97 -6.59 8.36
N VAL A 23 -18.99 -5.27 8.60
CA VAL A 23 -19.56 -4.70 9.83
C VAL A 23 -21.07 -4.97 9.91
N LEU A 24 -21.80 -4.76 8.82
CA LEU A 24 -23.25 -5.01 8.77
C LEU A 24 -23.58 -6.50 8.95
N ALA A 25 -22.83 -7.38 8.29
CA ALA A 25 -22.99 -8.82 8.46
C ALA A 25 -22.70 -9.28 9.90
N SER A 26 -21.63 -8.76 10.51
CA SER A 26 -21.30 -9.04 11.91
C SER A 26 -22.38 -8.52 12.86
N LEU A 27 -22.93 -7.33 12.61
CA LEU A 27 -24.00 -6.74 13.41
C LEU A 27 -25.30 -7.55 13.31
N CYS A 28 -25.68 -7.98 12.10
CA CYS A 28 -26.84 -8.85 11.90
C CYS A 28 -26.68 -10.19 12.62
N ILE A 29 -25.53 -10.85 12.50
CA ILE A 29 -25.27 -12.12 13.19
C ILE A 29 -25.29 -11.95 14.71
N LEU A 30 -24.71 -10.87 15.24
CA LEU A 30 -24.74 -10.54 16.67
C LEU A 30 -26.18 -10.32 17.19
N THR A 31 -27.00 -9.61 16.41
CA THR A 31 -28.40 -9.33 16.75
C THR A 31 -29.25 -10.61 16.76
N VAL A 32 -29.04 -11.50 15.79
CA VAL A 32 -29.67 -12.83 15.72
C VAL A 32 -29.19 -13.75 16.86
N ALA A 33 -27.90 -13.73 17.18
CA ALA A 33 -27.34 -14.54 18.27
C ALA A 33 -27.86 -14.10 19.65
N LEU A 34 -28.06 -12.80 19.86
CA LEU A 34 -28.64 -12.26 21.09
C LEU A 34 -30.12 -12.62 21.25
N THR A 35 -30.87 -12.73 20.15
CA THR A 35 -32.31 -13.07 20.17
C THR A 35 -32.58 -14.56 20.37
N LEU A 36 -31.67 -15.46 19.97
CA LEU A 36 -31.89 -16.91 20.07
C LEU A 36 -31.47 -17.55 21.40
N GLY A 37 -30.70 -16.87 22.26
CA GLY A 37 -30.47 -17.32 23.65
C GLY A 37 -29.78 -18.69 23.82
N LEU A 38 -29.17 -19.25 22.78
CA LEU A 38 -28.36 -20.47 22.86
C LEU A 38 -26.87 -20.11 22.90
N GLY A 39 -26.16 -20.55 23.96
CA GLY A 39 -24.74 -20.24 24.17
C GLY A 39 -23.81 -20.65 23.01
N HIS A 40 -24.20 -21.63 22.19
CA HIS A 40 -23.46 -22.01 20.98
C HIS A 40 -23.50 -20.95 19.86
N LEU A 41 -24.61 -20.23 19.69
CA LEU A 41 -24.70 -19.16 18.68
C LEU A 41 -23.82 -17.96 19.05
N TYR A 42 -23.65 -17.70 20.35
CA TYR A 42 -22.80 -16.60 20.84
C TYR A 42 -21.33 -16.81 20.48
N MET A 43 -20.83 -18.05 20.59
CA MET A 43 -19.46 -18.41 20.22
C MET A 43 -19.21 -18.23 18.72
N MET A 44 -20.19 -18.57 17.86
CA MET A 44 -20.08 -18.34 16.41
C MET A 44 -20.12 -16.85 16.04
N ALA A 45 -20.98 -16.06 16.68
CA ALA A 45 -21.04 -14.62 16.46
C ALA A 45 -19.73 -13.92 16.84
N ILE A 46 -19.13 -14.28 17.99
CA ILE A 46 -17.82 -13.76 18.41
C ILE A 46 -16.72 -14.18 17.43
N ALA A 47 -16.71 -15.44 16.99
CA ALA A 47 -15.72 -15.91 16.02
C ALA A 47 -15.76 -15.09 14.73
N VAL A 48 -16.96 -14.82 14.19
CA VAL A 48 -17.14 -14.00 12.98
C VAL A 48 -16.75 -12.54 13.23
N ALA A 49 -17.11 -11.97 14.38
CA ALA A 49 -16.75 -10.59 14.72
C ALA A 49 -15.24 -10.40 14.94
N MET A 50 -14.54 -11.43 15.42
CA MET A 50 -13.09 -11.40 15.63
C MET A 50 -12.30 -11.45 14.32
N VAL A 51 -12.82 -12.06 13.26
CA VAL A 51 -12.12 -12.14 11.96
C VAL A 51 -11.70 -10.76 11.41
N PRO A 52 -12.60 -9.76 11.23
CA PRO A 52 -12.20 -8.45 10.74
C PRO A 52 -11.30 -7.71 11.72
N LEU A 53 -11.49 -7.89 13.04
CA LEU A 53 -10.66 -7.25 14.07
C LEU A 53 -9.21 -7.76 14.00
N VAL A 54 -9.04 -9.08 13.96
CA VAL A 54 -7.72 -9.73 13.86
C VAL A 54 -7.10 -9.43 12.50
N SER A 55 -7.88 -9.46 11.41
CA SER A 55 -7.41 -9.10 10.07
C SER A 55 -6.88 -7.66 10.02
N TYR A 56 -7.62 -6.69 10.59
CA TYR A 56 -7.19 -5.31 10.67
C TYR A 56 -5.96 -5.12 11.57
N ALA A 57 -5.92 -5.79 12.73
CA ALA A 57 -4.80 -5.71 13.65
C ALA A 57 -3.51 -6.31 13.05
N VAL A 58 -3.63 -7.45 12.37
CA VAL A 58 -2.53 -8.10 11.65
C VAL A 58 -2.09 -7.22 10.48
N GLY A 59 -3.01 -6.68 9.69
CA GLY A 59 -2.68 -5.76 8.59
C GLY A 59 -1.93 -4.51 9.07
N LYS A 60 -2.39 -3.87 10.14
CA LYS A 60 -1.72 -2.72 10.74
C LYS A 60 -0.34 -3.08 11.29
N ARG A 61 -0.22 -4.22 11.99
CA ARG A 61 1.08 -4.72 12.45
C ARG A 61 1.98 -5.16 11.30
N MET A 62 1.44 -5.54 10.15
CA MET A 62 2.22 -5.88 8.97
C MET A 62 2.90 -4.65 8.34
N LEU A 63 2.26 -3.49 8.41
CA LEU A 63 2.79 -2.23 7.91
C LEU A 63 3.76 -1.54 8.90
N THR A 64 3.73 -1.94 10.18
CA THR A 64 4.58 -1.36 11.22
C THR A 64 5.96 -2.03 11.23
N GLY A 65 7.03 -1.25 11.34
CA GLY A 65 8.41 -1.75 11.40
C GLY A 65 9.15 -1.83 10.07
N LEU A 66 8.63 -1.21 9.01
CA LEU A 66 9.39 -0.99 7.78
C LEU A 66 10.09 0.38 7.83
N SER A 67 11.39 0.35 7.58
CA SER A 67 12.21 1.54 7.35
C SER A 67 12.58 1.60 5.88
N VAL A 68 12.55 2.81 5.32
CA VAL A 68 12.76 3.04 3.90
C VAL A 68 13.76 4.16 3.76
N GLN A 69 14.87 3.85 3.09
CA GLN A 69 15.92 4.80 2.82
C GLN A 69 16.12 4.89 1.31
N ARG A 70 16.29 6.11 0.83
CA ARG A 70 16.44 6.40 -0.58
C ARG A 70 17.70 7.20 -0.77
N ASP A 71 18.49 6.77 -1.74
CA ASP A 71 19.73 7.43 -2.12
C ASP A 71 19.63 7.86 -3.59
N ILE A 72 19.81 9.16 -3.81
CA ILE A 72 19.62 9.87 -5.06
C ILE A 72 20.72 10.92 -5.19
N VAL A 73 21.21 11.10 -6.42
CA VAL A 73 22.11 12.19 -6.74
C VAL A 73 21.41 13.56 -6.66
N ASP A 74 22.05 14.51 -5.98
CA ASP A 74 21.50 15.84 -5.71
C ASP A 74 21.33 16.71 -6.96
N VAL A 75 22.04 16.36 -8.05
CA VAL A 75 22.05 17.12 -9.30
C VAL A 75 21.89 16.16 -10.47
N ALA A 76 20.95 16.50 -11.36
CA ALA A 76 20.69 15.77 -12.59
C ALA A 76 20.48 16.73 -13.75
N TRP A 77 20.91 16.32 -14.94
CA TRP A 77 20.67 17.05 -16.18
C TRP A 77 19.31 16.69 -16.75
N GLU A 78 18.67 17.66 -17.40
CA GLU A 78 17.39 17.45 -18.09
C GLU A 78 17.52 16.34 -19.14
N GLY A 79 16.59 15.39 -19.13
CA GLY A 79 16.60 14.24 -20.03
C GLY A 79 17.64 13.16 -19.70
N GLN A 80 18.50 13.35 -18.70
CA GLN A 80 19.45 12.33 -18.28
C GLN A 80 18.77 11.34 -17.32
N PRO A 81 18.95 10.02 -17.49
CA PRO A 81 18.48 9.03 -16.53
C PRO A 81 19.24 9.16 -15.21
N VAL A 82 18.49 9.25 -14.13
CA VAL A 82 18.98 9.35 -12.75
C VAL A 82 18.74 8.03 -12.06
N SER A 83 19.82 7.38 -11.60
CA SER A 83 19.72 6.15 -10.81
C SER A 83 19.26 6.47 -9.40
N VAL A 84 18.20 5.79 -8.97
CA VAL A 84 17.67 5.87 -7.62
C VAL A 84 17.85 4.52 -6.94
N ASN A 85 18.53 4.53 -5.79
CA ASN A 85 18.72 3.35 -4.97
C ASN A 85 17.73 3.39 -3.81
N LEU A 86 16.85 2.38 -3.76
CA LEU A 86 15.88 2.21 -2.70
C LEU A 86 16.33 1.07 -1.80
N THR A 87 16.51 1.34 -0.52
CA THR A 87 16.77 0.33 0.50
C THR A 87 15.56 0.24 1.41
N VAL A 88 14.90 -0.91 1.42
CA VAL A 88 13.80 -1.21 2.34
C VAL A 88 14.30 -2.20 3.37
N ARG A 89 14.16 -1.83 4.65
CA ARG A 89 14.59 -2.63 5.80
C ARG A 89 13.38 -3.00 6.64
N ASN A 90 13.34 -4.26 7.06
CA ASN A 90 12.35 -4.76 7.98
C ASN A 90 12.99 -4.87 9.36
N ASP A 91 12.62 -4.00 10.29
CA ASP A 91 13.12 -4.03 11.67
C ASP A 91 12.28 -4.95 12.57
N SER A 92 11.29 -5.64 12.01
CA SER A 92 10.42 -6.55 12.75
C SER A 92 10.88 -8.02 12.64
N PRO A 93 10.56 -8.86 13.64
CA PRO A 93 10.86 -10.29 13.61
C PRO A 93 9.94 -11.09 12.67
N LEU A 94 8.95 -10.45 12.03
CA LEU A 94 8.02 -11.09 11.11
C LEU A 94 8.49 -10.90 9.68
N PRO A 95 8.51 -11.96 8.84
CA PRO A 95 8.85 -11.82 7.44
C PRO A 95 7.77 -11.07 6.65
N ARG A 96 8.18 -10.42 5.55
CA ARG A 96 7.32 -9.61 4.68
C ARG A 96 7.51 -10.02 3.22
N TYR A 97 6.71 -10.97 2.73
CA TYR A 97 6.92 -11.59 1.40
C TYR A 97 6.01 -11.09 0.27
N PHE A 98 5.06 -10.19 0.54
CA PHE A 98 4.06 -9.72 -0.44
C PHE A 98 3.85 -8.21 -0.39
N LEU A 99 4.93 -7.44 -0.20
CA LEU A 99 4.85 -5.99 -0.21
C LEU A 99 5.14 -5.46 -1.61
N GLN A 100 4.49 -4.37 -1.98
CA GLN A 100 4.75 -3.65 -3.21
C GLN A 100 5.06 -2.21 -2.85
N ALA A 101 6.27 -1.76 -3.15
CA ALA A 101 6.58 -0.33 -3.08
C ALA A 101 6.09 0.32 -4.36
N GLN A 102 5.23 1.33 -4.22
CA GLN A 102 4.80 2.20 -5.31
C GLN A 102 5.36 3.59 -5.10
N GLU A 103 6.11 4.05 -6.10
CA GLU A 103 6.71 5.37 -6.10
C GLU A 103 5.84 6.38 -6.85
N THR A 104 5.63 7.56 -6.25
CA THR A 104 4.93 8.67 -6.91
C THR A 104 5.95 9.64 -7.52
N LEU A 105 5.90 9.80 -8.84
CA LEU A 105 6.77 10.73 -9.57
C LEU A 105 6.11 12.12 -9.68
N PRO A 106 6.90 13.21 -9.60
CA PRO A 106 6.41 14.57 -9.82
C PRO A 106 6.11 14.85 -11.30
N ASP A 107 5.32 15.89 -11.56
CA ASP A 107 4.92 16.27 -12.92
C ASP A 107 6.13 16.55 -13.83
N GLY A 108 6.25 15.76 -14.89
CA GLY A 108 7.35 15.85 -15.85
C GLY A 108 8.53 14.91 -15.55
N ALA A 109 8.45 14.08 -14.50
CA ALA A 109 9.35 12.95 -14.29
C ALA A 109 8.71 11.66 -14.81
N GLN A 110 9.50 10.80 -15.44
CA GLN A 110 9.07 9.50 -15.96
C GLN A 110 10.06 8.42 -15.53
N PHE A 111 9.58 7.19 -15.32
CA PHE A 111 10.48 6.06 -15.16
C PHE A 111 11.18 5.78 -16.49
N SER A 112 12.50 5.63 -16.46
CA SER A 112 13.26 5.26 -17.66
C SER A 112 12.90 3.85 -18.12
N GLU A 113 12.69 2.95 -17.15
CA GLU A 113 12.28 1.56 -17.37
C GLU A 113 11.33 1.11 -16.25
N GLY A 114 10.30 0.32 -16.63
CA GLY A 114 9.32 -0.25 -15.70
C GLY A 114 8.18 0.68 -15.29
N ASN A 115 7.36 0.22 -14.35
CA ASN A 115 6.10 0.87 -13.96
C ASN A 115 6.15 1.49 -12.54
N GLY A 116 7.33 1.61 -11.93
CA GLY A 116 7.48 2.12 -10.56
C GLY A 116 6.90 1.23 -9.46
N VAL A 117 6.57 -0.04 -9.79
CA VAL A 117 6.10 -1.05 -8.85
C VAL A 117 7.22 -2.04 -8.58
N ILE A 118 7.67 -2.10 -7.33
CA ILE A 118 8.81 -2.94 -6.93
C ILE A 118 8.29 -4.02 -5.98
N PRO A 119 8.33 -5.32 -6.36
CA PRO A 119 7.97 -6.39 -5.45
C PRO A 119 9.05 -6.55 -4.37
N LEU A 120 8.60 -6.58 -3.12
CA LEU A 120 9.45 -6.66 -1.94
C LEU A 120 9.17 -7.96 -1.16
N ALA A 121 10.24 -8.69 -0.92
CA ALA A 121 10.30 -9.93 -0.16
C ALA A 121 11.43 -9.83 0.87
N ILE A 122 11.11 -9.24 2.03
CA ILE A 122 12.09 -8.89 3.05
C ILE A 122 12.00 -9.91 4.21
N PRO A 123 13.09 -10.66 4.49
CA PRO A 123 13.10 -11.58 5.62
C PRO A 123 13.05 -10.83 6.98
N PRO A 124 12.86 -11.54 8.11
CA PRO A 124 12.90 -10.94 9.43
C PRO A 124 14.25 -10.25 9.68
N HIS A 125 14.25 -9.02 10.19
CA HIS A 125 15.48 -8.22 10.36
C HIS A 125 16.31 -8.03 9.07
N GLY A 126 15.70 -8.29 7.91
CA GLY A 126 16.36 -8.26 6.61
C GLY A 126 16.29 -6.88 5.95
N SER A 127 17.04 -6.75 4.86
CA SER A 127 16.91 -5.61 3.95
C SER A 127 16.88 -6.09 2.51
N GLN A 128 16.19 -5.35 1.66
CA GLN A 128 16.18 -5.54 0.22
C GLN A 128 16.52 -4.21 -0.45
N GLN A 129 17.40 -4.28 -1.44
CA GLN A 129 17.74 -3.14 -2.28
C GLN A 129 17.03 -3.28 -3.62
N ALA A 130 16.53 -2.17 -4.13
CA ALA A 130 15.94 -2.06 -5.44
C ALA A 130 16.51 -0.85 -6.16
N HIS A 131 16.72 -0.99 -7.46
CA HIS A 131 17.31 0.03 -8.30
C HIS A 131 16.31 0.36 -9.41
N TYR A 132 16.06 1.63 -9.64
CA TYR A 132 15.29 2.09 -10.80
C TYR A 132 15.83 3.43 -11.28
N GLN A 133 15.47 3.79 -12.50
CA GLN A 133 15.94 5.01 -13.13
C GLN A 133 14.76 5.94 -13.43
N VAL A 134 14.97 7.23 -13.21
CA VAL A 134 13.98 8.28 -13.45
C VAL A 134 14.58 9.31 -14.38
N VAL A 135 13.84 9.74 -15.38
CA VAL A 135 14.19 10.83 -16.29
C VAL A 135 13.36 12.05 -15.95
N PHE A 136 14.02 13.19 -15.73
CA PHE A 136 13.36 14.47 -15.48
C PHE A 136 13.29 15.27 -16.78
N GLY A 137 12.08 15.47 -17.31
CA GLY A 137 11.83 16.20 -18.55
C GLY A 137 11.63 17.71 -18.37
N ARG A 138 11.77 18.25 -17.16
CA ARG A 138 11.68 19.69 -16.88
C ARG A 138 12.76 20.11 -15.89
N ARG A 139 13.41 21.25 -16.15
CA ARG A 139 14.33 21.88 -15.18
C ARG A 139 13.58 22.45 -13.99
N GLY A 140 14.13 22.27 -12.80
CA GLY A 140 13.56 22.83 -11.56
C GLY A 140 13.88 21.99 -10.34
N ARG A 141 13.30 22.37 -9.20
CA ARG A 141 13.33 21.57 -7.98
C ARG A 141 12.18 20.59 -7.98
N HIS A 142 12.50 19.30 -8.03
CA HIS A 142 11.52 18.22 -7.96
C HIS A 142 11.56 17.58 -6.58
N ARG A 143 10.40 17.39 -5.97
CA ARG A 143 10.26 16.58 -4.75
C ARG A 143 9.80 15.19 -5.15
N LEU A 144 10.58 14.19 -4.79
CA LEU A 144 10.20 12.79 -4.93
C LEU A 144 9.54 12.30 -3.64
N GLY A 145 8.47 11.53 -3.77
CA GLY A 145 7.85 10.81 -2.66
C GLY A 145 6.33 10.97 -2.57
N PRO A 146 5.73 10.56 -1.44
CA PRO A 146 6.21 9.50 -0.55
C PRO A 146 6.06 8.11 -1.19
N LEU A 147 6.77 7.12 -0.63
CA LEU A 147 6.62 5.72 -1.01
C LEU A 147 5.40 5.11 -0.31
N TRP A 148 4.54 4.47 -1.09
CA TRP A 148 3.35 3.76 -0.60
C TRP A 148 3.59 2.25 -0.62
N PHE A 149 3.05 1.54 0.38
CA PHE A 149 3.12 0.09 0.57
C PHE A 149 1.74 -0.55 0.58
#